data_AF-A0A3B9H1T1-F1
#
_entry.id   AF-A0A3B9H1T1-F1
#
_cell.length_a   1.000
_cell.length_b   1.000
_cell.length_c   1.000
_cell.angle_alpha   90.00
_cell.angle_beta   90.00
_cell.angle_gamma   90.00
#
_symmetry.space_group_name_H-M   'P 1'
#
loop_
_entity.id
_entity.type
_entity.pdbx_description
1 polymer ?
#
loop_
_entity_poly.entity_id
_entity_poly.type
_entity_poly.pdbx_seq_one_letter_code
_entity_poly.pdbx_strand_id
1 'polypeptide(L)'
;MDHREENTVTANVTQLPETASAEDILQALDKDGVVIVRDFLSSGLVERLNAELQPHIDACRMRDVQTGYDDFLGGSTVRLHGIAAKSDSFPDALLEPRMLAVMDALLKPNCTDYRLSAAELIEIRGGETAQVIHRDDDSWPRAAQAAAPLVINVMMALTDYTEDNGATVVVPGSHKWDVDRVPEAG
;
A
#
# COMPACT_ATOMS: atom_id res chain seq x y z
N MET A 1 40.98 -4.58 11.05
CA MET A 1 39.57 -4.26 11.28
C MET A 1 38.84 -4.79 10.07
N ASP A 2 37.97 -5.74 10.34
CA ASP A 2 37.37 -6.67 9.39
C ASP A 2 36.28 -5.94 8.58
N HIS A 3 36.48 -5.84 7.26
CA HIS A 3 35.46 -5.34 6.34
C HIS A 3 34.44 -6.46 6.15
N ARG A 4 33.36 -6.44 6.94
CA ARG A 4 32.18 -7.23 6.61
C ARG A 4 31.57 -6.63 5.35
N GLU A 5 31.69 -7.36 4.25
CA GLU A 5 30.86 -7.18 3.07
C GLU A 5 29.40 -7.26 3.52
N GLU A 6 28.72 -6.12 3.58
CA GLU A 6 27.27 -6.06 3.70
C GLU A 6 26.69 -6.61 2.40
N ASN A 7 26.28 -7.86 2.50
CA ASN A 7 25.57 -8.56 1.45
C ASN A 7 24.18 -7.89 1.32
N THR A 8 24.04 -6.88 0.47
CA THR A 8 22.75 -6.25 0.15
C THR A 8 21.91 -7.29 -0.60
N VAL A 9 21.23 -8.16 0.15
CA VAL A 9 20.23 -9.06 -0.40
C VAL A 9 19.06 -8.19 -0.82
N THR A 10 18.90 -7.94 -2.11
CA THR A 10 17.62 -7.47 -2.67
C THR A 10 16.59 -8.56 -2.37
N ALA A 11 15.87 -8.42 -1.26
CA ALA A 11 14.82 -9.34 -0.89
C ALA A 11 13.67 -9.15 -1.89
N ASN A 12 13.43 -10.17 -2.72
CA ASN A 12 12.29 -10.17 -3.64
C ASN A 12 11.00 -10.33 -2.85
N VAL A 13 10.00 -9.48 -3.12
CA VAL A 13 8.66 -9.62 -2.55
C VAL A 13 8.04 -10.92 -3.06
N THR A 14 7.50 -11.73 -2.15
CA THR A 14 6.79 -12.97 -2.50
C THR A 14 5.62 -12.64 -3.44
N GLN A 15 5.52 -13.38 -4.55
CA GLN A 15 4.45 -13.23 -5.53
C GLN A 15 3.59 -14.48 -5.58
N LEU A 16 2.27 -14.28 -5.49
CA LEU A 16 1.26 -15.33 -5.53
C LEU A 16 0.41 -15.22 -6.80
N PRO A 17 -0.09 -16.34 -7.34
CA PRO A 17 -0.97 -16.32 -8.52
C PRO A 17 -2.37 -15.79 -8.18
N GLU A 18 -3.17 -15.51 -9.21
CA GLU A 18 -4.57 -15.05 -9.07
C GLU A 18 -5.44 -15.98 -8.21
N THR A 19 -5.12 -17.28 -8.18
CA THR A 19 -5.88 -18.32 -7.48
C THR A 19 -5.46 -18.51 -6.03
N ALA A 20 -4.50 -17.71 -5.53
CA ALA A 20 -4.02 -17.82 -4.17
C ALA A 20 -5.15 -17.60 -3.16
N SER A 21 -5.18 -18.44 -2.14
CA SER A 21 -6.14 -18.37 -1.05
C SER A 21 -5.77 -17.28 -0.05
N ALA A 22 -6.71 -16.92 0.82
CA ALA A 22 -6.41 -16.04 1.95
C ALA A 22 -5.34 -16.62 2.88
N GLU A 23 -5.25 -17.95 2.99
CA GLU A 23 -4.22 -18.62 3.80
C GLU A 23 -2.82 -18.43 3.19
N ASP A 24 -2.68 -18.56 1.87
CA ASP A 24 -1.41 -18.30 1.18
C ASP A 24 -0.95 -16.85 1.39
N ILE A 25 -1.89 -15.90 1.32
CA ILE A 25 -1.63 -14.48 1.57
C ILE A 25 -1.18 -14.26 3.01
N LEU A 26 -1.87 -14.85 3.99
CA LEU A 26 -1.51 -14.76 5.41
C LEU A 26 -0.13 -15.33 5.70
N GLN A 27 0.23 -16.47 5.11
CA GLN A 27 1.56 -17.07 5.27
C GLN A 27 2.67 -16.16 4.72
N ALA A 28 2.44 -15.55 3.56
CA ALA A 28 3.39 -14.59 2.98
C ALA A 28 3.52 -13.31 3.83
N LEU A 29 2.39 -12.77 4.31
CA LEU A 29 2.38 -11.60 5.21
C LEU A 29 3.07 -11.88 6.54
N ASP A 30 2.85 -13.04 7.16
CA ASP A 30 3.56 -13.41 8.40
C ASP A 30 5.07 -13.44 8.17
N LYS A 31 5.51 -14.03 7.06
CA LYS A 31 6.93 -14.15 6.73
C LYS A 31 7.58 -12.80 6.43
N ASP A 32 7.03 -12.06 5.47
CA ASP A 32 7.68 -10.94 4.80
C ASP A 32 7.00 -9.59 5.06
N GLY A 33 5.81 -9.56 5.67
CA GLY A 33 5.05 -8.33 5.95
C GLY A 33 4.40 -7.70 4.71
N VAL A 34 4.68 -8.25 3.53
CA VAL A 34 4.23 -7.79 2.23
C VAL A 34 4.11 -8.97 1.27
N VAL A 35 3.13 -8.93 0.37
CA VAL A 35 2.93 -9.93 -0.68
C VAL A 35 2.28 -9.28 -1.89
N ILE A 36 2.65 -9.73 -3.09
CA ILE A 36 2.00 -9.35 -4.34
C ILE A 36 1.12 -10.51 -4.78
N VAL A 37 -0.17 -10.26 -5.02
CA VAL A 37 -1.07 -11.23 -5.66
C VAL A 37 -1.31 -10.77 -7.09
N ARG A 38 -0.87 -11.57 -8.07
CA ARG A 38 -1.04 -11.27 -9.49
C ARG A 38 -2.52 -11.36 -9.87
N ASP A 39 -2.97 -10.45 -10.72
CA ASP A 39 -4.33 -10.40 -11.24
C ASP A 39 -5.41 -10.47 -10.13
N PHE A 40 -5.13 -9.79 -9.00
CA PHE A 40 -6.01 -9.79 -7.82
C PHE A 40 -7.41 -9.26 -8.15
N LEU A 41 -7.47 -8.21 -8.97
CA LEU A 41 -8.70 -7.72 -9.59
C LEU A 41 -8.76 -8.19 -11.03
N SER A 42 -9.96 -8.57 -11.49
CA SER A 42 -10.17 -8.88 -12.91
C SER A 42 -9.89 -7.66 -13.79
N SER A 43 -9.37 -7.87 -15.01
CA SER A 43 -9.12 -6.79 -15.98
C SER A 43 -10.37 -5.94 -16.23
N GLY A 44 -11.55 -6.56 -16.35
CA GLY A 44 -12.80 -5.85 -16.55
C GLY A 44 -13.21 -4.97 -15.37
N LEU A 45 -12.83 -5.32 -14.14
CA LEU A 45 -13.03 -4.43 -12.98
C LEU A 45 -12.05 -3.25 -13.02
N VAL A 46 -10.78 -3.50 -13.34
CA VAL A 46 -9.76 -2.45 -13.50
C VAL A 46 -10.16 -1.45 -14.59
N GLU A 47 -10.65 -1.93 -15.74
CA GLU A 47 -11.14 -1.07 -16.84
C GLU A 47 -12.30 -0.17 -16.40
N ARG A 48 -13.28 -0.71 -15.65
CA ARG A 48 -14.40 0.09 -15.14
C ARG A 48 -13.94 1.12 -14.11
N LEU A 49 -13.09 0.73 -13.15
CA LEU A 49 -12.53 1.65 -12.16
C LEU A 49 -11.79 2.80 -12.84
N ASN A 50 -10.94 2.51 -13.83
CA ASN A 50 -10.24 3.54 -14.59
C ASN A 50 -11.21 4.46 -15.34
N ALA A 51 -12.21 3.90 -16.05
CA ALA A 51 -13.19 4.71 -16.78
C ALA A 51 -14.02 5.62 -15.88
N GLU A 52 -14.44 5.13 -14.70
CA GLU A 52 -15.21 5.90 -13.72
C GLU A 52 -14.37 6.99 -13.05
N LEU A 53 -13.10 6.73 -12.78
CA LEU A 53 -12.21 7.65 -12.06
C LEU A 53 -11.53 8.67 -12.97
N GLN A 54 -11.33 8.38 -14.26
CA GLN A 54 -10.61 9.26 -15.20
C GLN A 54 -11.16 10.70 -15.24
N PRO A 55 -12.49 10.95 -15.32
CA PRO A 55 -13.01 12.32 -15.31
C PRO A 55 -12.65 13.10 -14.04
N HIS A 56 -12.51 12.40 -12.90
CA HIS A 56 -12.10 13.01 -11.65
C HIS A 56 -10.59 13.29 -11.61
N ILE A 57 -9.77 12.41 -12.21
CA ILE A 57 -8.33 12.59 -12.36
C ILE A 57 -8.04 13.80 -13.25
N ASP A 58 -8.73 13.91 -14.38
CA ASP A 58 -8.54 15.00 -15.34
C ASP A 58 -8.93 16.36 -14.76
N ALA A 59 -9.85 16.37 -13.78
CA ALA A 59 -10.28 17.57 -13.08
C ALA A 59 -9.31 18.00 -11.94
N CYS A 60 -8.36 17.15 -11.55
CA CYS A 60 -7.41 17.47 -10.49
C CYS A 60 -6.40 18.53 -10.93
N ARG A 61 -6.12 19.46 -10.01
CA ARG A 61 -5.06 20.47 -10.16
C ARG A 61 -3.82 20.02 -9.39
N MET A 62 -2.67 20.37 -9.93
CA MET A 62 -1.38 20.18 -9.26
C MET A 62 -1.35 20.96 -7.95
N ARG A 63 -0.67 20.41 -6.95
CA ARG A 63 -0.57 21.04 -5.63
C ARG A 63 0.63 21.95 -5.56
N ASP A 64 0.46 23.04 -4.82
CA ASP A 64 1.57 23.90 -4.45
C ASP A 64 2.27 23.28 -3.23
N VAL A 65 3.56 23.01 -3.33
CA VAL A 65 4.34 22.37 -2.26
C VAL A 65 4.83 23.46 -1.31
N GLN A 66 4.21 23.57 -0.15
CA GLN A 66 4.49 24.66 0.81
C GLN A 66 5.07 24.14 2.14
N THR A 67 4.79 22.89 2.51
CA THR A 67 5.23 22.27 3.76
C THR A 67 5.96 20.95 3.49
N GLY A 68 6.70 20.44 4.50
CA GLY A 68 7.32 19.12 4.40
C GLY A 68 6.31 17.97 4.26
N TYR A 69 5.07 18.18 4.72
CA TYR A 69 3.99 17.21 4.47
C TYR A 69 3.49 17.27 3.02
N ASP A 70 3.45 18.47 2.42
CA ASP A 70 3.10 18.59 1.00
C ASP A 70 4.17 17.96 0.10
N ASP A 71 5.44 18.07 0.49
CA ASP A 71 6.57 17.43 -0.18
C ASP A 71 6.45 15.90 -0.13
N PHE A 72 6.15 15.32 1.04
CA PHE A 72 5.87 13.89 1.18
C PHE A 72 4.74 13.43 0.25
N LEU A 73 3.71 14.25 0.06
CA LEU A 73 2.58 13.87 -0.78
C LEU A 73 2.83 14.08 -2.28
N GLY A 74 3.77 14.95 -2.67
CA GLY A 74 4.15 15.25 -4.05
C GLY A 74 3.36 16.38 -4.73
N GLY A 75 4.03 17.29 -5.43
CA GLY A 75 3.40 18.46 -6.08
C GLY A 75 2.67 18.13 -7.39
N SER A 76 3.15 17.10 -8.06
CA SER A 76 2.66 16.52 -9.32
C SER A 76 2.00 15.16 -9.14
N THR A 77 1.60 14.83 -7.92
CA THR A 77 0.83 13.62 -7.62
C THR A 77 -0.66 13.97 -7.57
N VAL A 78 -1.47 13.32 -8.41
CA VAL A 78 -2.93 13.36 -8.29
C VAL A 78 -3.33 12.44 -7.15
N ARG A 79 -4.09 13.00 -6.19
CA ARG A 79 -4.62 12.29 -5.03
C ARG A 79 -6.13 12.49 -4.98
N LEU A 80 -6.88 11.43 -5.22
CA LEU A 80 -8.34 11.43 -5.17
C LEU A 80 -8.82 10.65 -3.95
N HIS A 81 -9.56 11.32 -3.08
CA HIS A 81 -10.25 10.68 -1.95
C HIS A 81 -11.73 10.46 -2.24
N GLY A 82 -12.43 9.72 -1.37
CA GLY A 82 -13.87 9.50 -1.50
C GLY A 82 -14.22 8.68 -2.72
N ILE A 83 -13.41 7.65 -3.01
CA ILE A 83 -13.53 6.77 -4.19
C ILE A 83 -14.92 6.11 -4.24
N ALA A 84 -15.47 5.70 -3.10
CA ALA A 84 -16.81 5.12 -3.01
C ALA A 84 -17.95 6.06 -3.49
N ALA A 85 -17.72 7.38 -3.53
CA ALA A 85 -18.69 8.33 -4.05
C ALA A 85 -18.45 8.69 -5.54
N LYS A 86 -17.36 8.19 -6.13
CA LYS A 86 -16.91 8.50 -7.50
C LYS A 86 -16.94 7.30 -8.43
N SER A 87 -16.98 6.09 -7.87
CA SER A 87 -16.94 4.84 -8.62
C SER A 87 -17.97 3.86 -8.07
N ASP A 88 -18.92 3.51 -8.92
CA ASP A 88 -19.95 2.50 -8.62
C ASP A 88 -19.34 1.09 -8.58
N SER A 89 -18.20 0.88 -9.26
CA SER A 89 -17.46 -0.38 -9.26
C SER A 89 -16.55 -0.57 -8.04
N PHE A 90 -16.23 0.49 -7.29
CA PHE A 90 -15.32 0.42 -6.13
C PHE A 90 -15.74 -0.60 -5.04
N PRO A 91 -17.03 -0.76 -4.68
CA PRO A 91 -17.44 -1.78 -3.72
C PRO A 91 -17.00 -3.20 -4.08
N ASP A 92 -16.92 -3.56 -5.37
CA ASP A 92 -16.46 -4.89 -5.81
C ASP A 92 -15.00 -5.14 -5.42
N ALA A 93 -14.16 -4.10 -5.49
CA ALA A 93 -12.77 -4.17 -5.07
C ALA A 93 -12.63 -4.10 -3.54
N LEU A 94 -13.42 -3.23 -2.89
CA LEU A 94 -13.40 -3.04 -1.44
C LEU A 94 -13.89 -4.28 -0.67
N LEU A 95 -14.76 -5.08 -1.27
CA LEU A 95 -15.36 -6.26 -0.65
C LEU A 95 -14.77 -7.57 -1.19
N GLU A 96 -13.55 -7.53 -1.74
CA GLU A 96 -12.87 -8.72 -2.23
C GLU A 96 -12.74 -9.76 -1.10
N PRO A 97 -13.24 -11.01 -1.29
CA PRO A 97 -13.38 -11.96 -0.19
C PRO A 97 -12.07 -12.38 0.49
N ARG A 98 -10.98 -12.51 -0.26
CA ARG A 98 -9.67 -12.89 0.30
C ARG A 98 -9.09 -11.75 1.12
N MET A 99 -9.26 -10.50 0.67
CA MET A 99 -8.89 -9.32 1.44
C MET A 99 -9.65 -9.29 2.78
N LEU A 100 -10.98 -9.45 2.76
CA LEU A 100 -11.78 -9.46 3.99
C LEU A 100 -11.36 -10.60 4.94
N ALA A 101 -11.07 -11.79 4.41
CA ALA A 101 -10.57 -12.90 5.21
C ALA A 101 -9.20 -12.61 5.87
N VAL A 102 -8.31 -11.87 5.21
CA VAL A 102 -7.05 -11.40 5.79
C VAL A 102 -7.31 -10.38 6.91
N MET A 103 -8.22 -9.44 6.71
CA MET A 103 -8.61 -8.46 7.74
C MET A 103 -9.24 -9.15 8.95
N ASP A 104 -10.08 -10.17 8.73
CA ASP A 104 -10.67 -11.00 9.78
C ASP A 104 -9.61 -11.75 10.59
N ALA A 105 -8.54 -12.21 9.95
CA ALA A 105 -7.47 -12.92 10.64
C ALA A 105 -6.53 -11.99 11.44
N LEU A 106 -6.24 -10.80 10.91
CA LEU A 106 -5.19 -9.91 11.44
C LEU A 106 -5.71 -8.74 12.29
N LEU A 107 -6.85 -8.14 11.92
CA LEU A 107 -7.39 -6.97 12.62
C LEU A 107 -8.50 -7.34 13.60
N LYS A 108 -9.47 -8.16 13.17
CA LYS A 108 -10.66 -8.51 13.97
C LYS A 108 -10.37 -9.07 15.37
N PRO A 109 -9.32 -9.87 15.62
CA PRO A 109 -9.01 -10.35 16.97
C PRO A 109 -8.69 -9.23 17.97
N ASN A 110 -8.36 -8.04 17.47
CA ASN A 110 -7.90 -6.89 18.25
C ASN A 110 -8.96 -5.78 18.41
N CYS A 111 -10.17 -5.97 17.87
CA CYS A 111 -11.23 -4.97 17.91
C CYS A 111 -12.65 -5.59 17.84
N THR A 112 -13.69 -4.79 18.11
CA THR A 112 -15.07 -5.23 17.85
C THR A 112 -15.34 -5.35 16.36
N ASP A 113 -14.84 -4.41 15.57
CA ASP A 113 -14.90 -4.43 14.10
C ASP A 113 -13.82 -3.53 13.47
N TYR A 114 -13.52 -3.78 12.20
CA TYR A 114 -12.66 -2.93 11.38
C TYR A 114 -13.49 -2.15 10.36
N ARG A 115 -12.89 -1.08 9.83
CA ARG A 115 -13.52 -0.23 8.81
C ARG A 115 -12.46 0.25 7.83
N LEU A 116 -12.90 0.61 6.64
CA LEU A 116 -12.08 1.38 5.72
C LEU A 116 -11.70 2.70 6.38
N SER A 117 -10.40 2.90 6.64
CA SER A 117 -9.87 4.16 7.16
C SER A 117 -9.82 5.23 6.08
N ALA A 118 -9.23 4.87 4.93
CA ALA A 118 -9.15 5.71 3.75
C ALA A 118 -9.09 4.83 2.49
N ALA A 119 -9.67 5.33 1.40
CA ALA A 119 -9.40 4.85 0.05
C ALA A 119 -8.98 6.05 -0.79
N GLU A 120 -7.84 5.91 -1.46
CA GLU A 120 -7.22 6.97 -2.23
C GLU A 120 -6.73 6.40 -3.56
N LEU A 121 -7.04 7.10 -4.65
CA LEU A 121 -6.33 6.90 -5.91
C LEU A 121 -5.15 7.85 -5.93
N ILE A 122 -3.97 7.28 -6.24
CA ILE A 122 -2.71 7.99 -6.34
C ILE A 122 -2.18 7.78 -7.76
N GLU A 123 -2.05 8.87 -8.52
CA GLU A 123 -1.37 8.89 -9.81
C GLU A 123 -0.13 9.79 -9.68
N ILE A 124 1.05 9.18 -9.78
CA ILE A 124 2.34 9.84 -9.75
C ILE A 124 2.67 10.28 -11.18
N ARG A 125 2.80 11.59 -11.41
CA ARG A 125 3.21 12.13 -12.72
C ARG A 125 4.72 12.38 -12.74
N GLY A 126 5.26 12.56 -13.94
CA GLY A 126 6.70 12.77 -14.12
C GLY A 126 7.23 13.98 -13.33
N GLY A 127 8.43 13.83 -12.76
CA GLY A 127 9.10 14.87 -11.97
C GLY A 127 8.93 14.76 -10.46
N GLU A 128 8.23 13.73 -9.97
CA GLU A 128 8.10 13.44 -8.55
C GLU A 128 9.35 12.81 -7.94
N THR A 129 9.43 12.85 -6.61
CA THR A 129 10.54 12.27 -5.83
C THR A 129 10.08 11.05 -5.04
N ALA A 130 11.01 10.17 -4.70
CA ALA A 130 10.71 9.03 -3.86
C ALA A 130 10.31 9.49 -2.45
N GLN A 131 9.22 8.95 -1.92
CA GLN A 131 8.85 9.16 -0.52
C GLN A 131 9.92 8.55 0.41
N VAL A 132 10.13 9.18 1.56
CA VAL A 132 10.99 8.62 2.61
C VAL A 132 10.43 7.28 3.10
N ILE A 133 11.30 6.32 3.44
CA ILE A 133 10.83 5.06 4.04
C ILE A 133 10.16 5.37 5.39
N HIS A 134 8.96 4.85 5.57
CA HIS A 134 8.11 5.08 6.73
C HIS A 134 7.26 3.85 7.06
N ARG A 135 6.57 3.87 8.20
CA ARG A 135 5.46 2.95 8.51
C ARG A 135 4.15 3.71 8.50
N ASP A 136 3.11 3.14 7.90
CA ASP A 136 1.81 3.82 7.83
C ASP A 136 1.13 3.99 9.20
N ASP A 137 1.47 3.10 10.15
CA ASP A 137 0.96 3.18 11.52
C ASP A 137 1.69 4.24 12.37
N ASP A 138 2.71 4.94 11.85
CA ASP A 138 3.37 6.08 12.51
C ASP A 138 2.40 7.25 12.79
N SER A 139 1.21 7.24 12.16
CA SER A 139 0.12 8.18 12.47
C SER A 139 -0.58 7.91 13.82
N TRP A 140 -0.31 6.78 14.47
CA TRP A 140 -0.90 6.39 15.76
C TRP A 140 0.11 6.45 16.92
N PRO A 141 -0.34 6.60 18.18
CA PRO A 141 0.55 6.55 19.33
C PRO A 141 1.31 5.21 19.44
N ARG A 142 2.60 5.26 19.83
CA ARG A 142 3.47 4.07 19.99
C ARG A 142 2.85 2.95 20.83
N ALA A 143 2.09 3.30 21.87
CA ALA A 143 1.42 2.32 22.72
C ALA A 143 0.35 1.50 21.96
N ALA A 144 -0.30 2.09 20.96
CA ALA A 144 -1.25 1.39 20.11
C ALA A 144 -0.53 0.49 19.10
N GLN A 145 0.54 0.99 18.48
CA GLN A 145 1.38 0.22 17.54
C GLN A 145 1.95 -1.05 18.18
N ALA A 146 2.40 -0.94 19.45
CA ALA A 146 2.97 -2.05 20.20
C ALA A 146 1.93 -3.09 20.65
N ALA A 147 0.64 -2.75 20.66
CA ALA A 147 -0.41 -3.63 21.18
C ALA A 147 -0.90 -4.64 20.12
N ALA A 148 -1.09 -4.19 18.88
CA ALA A 148 -1.62 -4.99 17.79
C ALA A 148 -1.41 -4.29 16.44
N PRO A 149 -1.50 -5.01 15.30
CA PRO A 149 -1.60 -4.39 13.98
C PRO A 149 -2.80 -3.44 13.91
N LEU A 150 -2.56 -2.19 13.53
CA LEU A 150 -3.58 -1.13 13.49
C LEU A 150 -4.19 -0.93 12.11
N VAL A 151 -3.42 -1.24 11.06
CA VAL A 151 -3.77 -0.97 9.67
C VAL A 151 -3.20 -2.07 8.78
N ILE A 152 -3.93 -2.39 7.72
CA ILE A 152 -3.43 -3.17 6.59
C ILE A 152 -3.70 -2.33 5.35
N ASN A 153 -2.65 -2.10 4.56
CA ASN A 153 -2.76 -1.40 3.29
C ASN A 153 -2.85 -2.39 2.16
N VAL A 154 -3.82 -2.16 1.27
CA VAL A 154 -4.01 -2.94 0.05
C VAL A 154 -3.87 -2.00 -1.13
N MET A 155 -2.75 -2.13 -1.84
CA MET A 155 -2.46 -1.33 -3.03
C MET A 155 -2.92 -2.09 -4.27
N MET A 156 -3.92 -1.54 -4.96
CA MET A 156 -4.46 -2.12 -6.18
C MET A 156 -3.91 -1.36 -7.38
N ALA A 157 -3.06 -2.02 -8.16
CA ALA A 157 -2.50 -1.45 -9.37
C ALA A 157 -3.61 -1.29 -10.43
N LEU A 158 -3.94 -0.04 -10.78
CA LEU A 158 -4.86 0.29 -11.88
C LEU A 158 -4.14 0.52 -13.21
N THR A 159 -2.82 0.66 -13.15
CA THR A 159 -1.86 0.68 -14.26
C THR A 159 -0.62 -0.09 -13.85
N ASP A 160 0.27 -0.40 -14.80
CA ASP A 160 1.50 -1.13 -14.51
C ASP A 160 2.38 -0.38 -13.49
N TYR A 161 2.86 -1.10 -12.48
CA TYR A 161 3.91 -0.62 -11.58
C TYR A 161 5.26 -1.09 -12.12
N THR A 162 6.13 -0.16 -12.47
CA THR A 162 7.48 -0.40 -12.98
C THR A 162 8.51 0.36 -12.16
N GLU A 163 9.77 -0.06 -12.25
CA GLU A 163 10.87 0.68 -11.61
C GLU A 163 10.91 2.14 -12.10
N ASP A 164 10.76 2.33 -13.42
CA ASP A 164 10.83 3.64 -14.06
C ASP A 164 9.69 4.60 -13.68
N ASN A 165 8.50 4.09 -13.32
CA ASN A 165 7.34 4.91 -12.96
C ASN A 165 7.09 5.01 -11.45
N GLY A 166 8.05 4.54 -10.64
CA GLY A 166 8.01 4.68 -9.19
C GLY A 166 7.12 3.65 -8.49
N ALA A 167 7.20 2.37 -8.91
CA ALA A 167 6.60 1.28 -8.17
C ALA A 167 6.97 1.35 -6.68
N THR A 168 5.99 1.05 -5.81
CA THR A 168 6.17 1.12 -4.36
C THR A 168 7.38 0.30 -3.90
N VAL A 169 8.30 0.97 -3.21
CA VAL A 169 9.45 0.33 -2.59
C VAL A 169 9.07 -0.11 -1.18
N VAL A 170 9.34 -1.38 -0.87
CA VAL A 170 9.06 -1.99 0.43
C VAL A 170 10.31 -2.67 0.96
N VAL A 171 10.36 -2.89 2.27
CA VAL A 171 11.45 -3.62 2.93
C VAL A 171 10.88 -4.91 3.54
N PRO A 172 10.95 -6.05 2.83
CA PRO A 172 10.42 -7.32 3.35
C PRO A 172 11.01 -7.67 4.71
N GLY A 173 10.15 -8.09 5.64
CA GLY A 173 10.50 -8.45 7.01
C GLY A 173 10.65 -7.26 7.97
N SER A 174 10.52 -6.02 7.51
CA SER A 174 10.64 -4.84 8.37
C SER A 174 9.51 -4.67 9.38
N HIS A 175 8.37 -5.36 9.15
CA HIS A 175 7.26 -5.45 10.10
C HIS A 175 7.63 -6.14 11.42
N LYS A 176 8.74 -6.91 11.45
CA LYS A 176 9.29 -7.57 12.63
C LYS A 176 10.36 -6.76 13.35
N TRP A 177 10.77 -5.62 12.78
CA TRP A 177 11.79 -4.79 13.41
C TRP A 177 11.23 -4.10 14.63
N ASP A 178 12.10 -3.82 15.61
CA ASP A 178 11.75 -2.95 16.73
C ASP A 178 11.18 -1.61 16.23
N VAL A 179 10.18 -1.11 16.96
CA VAL A 179 9.46 0.12 16.57
C VAL A 179 10.40 1.33 16.46
N ASP A 180 11.48 1.34 17.24
CA ASP A 180 12.47 2.41 17.25
C ASP A 180 13.58 2.25 16.19
N ARG A 181 13.61 1.11 15.45
CA ARG A 181 14.57 0.93 14.37
C ARG A 181 14.21 1.84 13.19
N VAL A 182 15.18 2.65 12.79
CA VAL A 182 15.12 3.47 11.58
C VAL A 182 15.80 2.70 10.43
N PRO A 183 15.20 2.66 9.23
CA PRO A 183 15.87 2.12 8.05
C PRO A 183 17.09 2.98 7.69
N GLU A 184 18.23 2.33 7.45
CA GLU A 184 19.41 3.00 6.90
C GLU A 184 19.31 3.00 5.37
N ALA A 185 19.78 4.07 4.73
CA ALA A 185 19.82 4.11 3.27
C ALA A 185 20.82 3.06 2.76
N GLY A 186 20.34 2.14 1.93
CA GLY A 186 21.16 1.17 1.19
C GLY A 186 21.67 1.72 -0.12
#